data_AF-A0A5J4PLJ7-F1
#
_entry.id   AF-A0A5J4PLJ7-F1
#
_cell.length_a   1.000
_cell.length_b   1.000
_cell.length_c   1.000
_cell.angle_alpha   90.00
_cell.angle_beta   90.00
_cell.angle_gamma   90.00
#
_symmetry.space_group_name_H-M   'P 1'
#
loop_
_entity.id
_entity.type
_entity.pdbx_description
1 polymer ?
#
loop_
_entity_poly.entity_id
_entity_poly.type
_entity_poly.pdbx_seq_one_letter_code
_entity_poly.pdbx_strand_id
1 'polypeptide(L)'
;MYRIRITIVFLFFVCLCVAQAPSHLTTDMLEHTDRVFLDGYPANISLEDLSTAIERYQLTEIRSAKPYLGWVVNSDQPNTLQTAYRILLASSRELLSKDQVDSW
;
A
#
# COMPACT_ATOMS: atom_id res chain seq x y z
N MET A 1 -40.94 -26.02 32.10
CA MET A 1 -39.69 -25.22 32.25
C MET A 1 -39.09 -24.98 30.86
N TYR A 2 -39.83 -24.28 29.98
CA TYR A 2 -39.49 -24.05 28.55
C TYR A 2 -39.43 -22.54 28.26
N ARG A 3 -38.73 -21.81 29.12
CA ARG A 3 -38.57 -20.36 28.97
C ARG A 3 -37.09 -20.06 29.05
N ILE A 4 -36.60 -19.49 27.94
CA ILE A 4 -35.34 -18.74 27.80
C ILE A 4 -34.14 -19.62 27.41
N ARG A 5 -33.36 -19.09 26.47
CA ARG A 5 -32.14 -19.61 25.80
C ARG A 5 -32.52 -20.46 24.57
N ILE A 6 -32.50 -19.95 23.34
CA ILE A 6 -31.42 -19.24 22.66
C ILE A 6 -32.06 -18.33 21.61
N THR A 7 -32.32 -17.08 22.00
CA THR A 7 -32.34 -15.95 21.06
C THR A 7 -30.88 -15.52 20.92
N ILE A 8 -30.47 -15.08 19.74
CA ILE A 8 -29.10 -14.76 19.28
C ILE A 8 -28.46 -15.91 18.47
N VAL A 9 -29.06 -16.19 17.32
CA VAL A 9 -28.30 -16.57 16.12
C VAL A 9 -28.40 -15.38 15.16
N PHE A 10 -27.80 -14.25 15.55
CA PHE A 10 -27.40 -13.26 14.55
C PHE A 10 -25.98 -13.68 14.17
N LEU A 11 -25.90 -14.72 13.34
CA LEU A 11 -24.65 -15.12 12.72
C LEU A 11 -24.22 -13.91 11.89
N PHE A 12 -23.21 -13.23 12.40
CA PHE A 12 -22.57 -12.07 11.80
C PHE A 12 -22.04 -12.54 10.44
N PHE A 13 -22.88 -12.47 9.41
CA PHE A 13 -22.47 -12.69 8.03
C PHE A 13 -21.67 -11.46 7.63
N VAL A 14 -20.43 -11.37 8.12
CA VAL A 14 -19.44 -10.49 7.51
C VAL A 14 -19.23 -11.09 6.15
N CYS A 15 -19.89 -10.50 5.15
CA CYS A 15 -19.51 -10.71 3.78
C CYS A 15 -18.03 -10.34 3.72
N LEU A 16 -17.17 -11.34 3.61
CA LEU A 16 -15.76 -11.16 3.31
C LEU A 16 -15.73 -10.57 1.90
N CYS A 17 -15.84 -9.24 1.80
CA CYS A 17 -15.51 -8.54 0.57
C CYS A 17 -14.02 -8.80 0.36
N VAL A 18 -13.71 -9.71 -0.55
CA VAL A 18 -12.34 -9.93 -1.01
C VAL A 18 -11.97 -8.69 -1.80
N ALA A 19 -11.37 -7.72 -1.12
CA ALA A 19 -10.80 -6.55 -1.78
C ALA A 19 -9.55 -7.01 -2.55
N GLN A 20 -9.50 -6.72 -3.84
CA GLN A 20 -8.28 -6.90 -4.62
C GLN A 20 -7.21 -5.96 -4.08
N ALA A 21 -5.93 -6.38 -4.19
CA ALA A 21 -4.83 -5.51 -3.81
C ALA A 21 -4.91 -4.20 -4.63
N PRO A 22 -4.76 -3.04 -3.99
CA PRO A 22 -4.72 -1.78 -4.72
C PRO A 22 -3.53 -1.76 -5.68
N SER A 23 -3.69 -1.06 -6.80
CA SER A 23 -2.64 -0.88 -7.82
C SER A 23 -2.36 0.61 -8.02
N HIS A 24 -1.38 0.93 -8.88
CA HIS A 24 -1.04 2.31 -9.25
C HIS A 24 -0.86 3.24 -8.03
N LEU A 25 -0.01 2.80 -7.09
CA LEU A 25 0.36 3.64 -5.95
C LEU A 25 1.07 4.90 -6.46
N THR A 26 0.62 6.05 -6.00
CA THR A 26 1.18 7.36 -6.33
C THR A 26 1.56 8.13 -5.07
N THR A 27 2.59 8.94 -5.19
CA THR A 27 2.95 9.98 -4.21
C THR A 27 3.04 11.31 -4.95
N ASP A 28 2.23 12.29 -4.55
CA ASP A 28 2.10 13.57 -5.26
C ASP A 28 1.81 13.37 -6.77
N MET A 29 0.93 12.41 -7.10
CA MET A 29 0.57 11.98 -8.47
C MET A 29 1.69 11.31 -9.27
N LEU A 30 2.86 11.07 -8.67
CA LEU A 30 3.95 10.33 -9.31
C LEU A 30 3.81 8.84 -9.06
N GLU A 31 3.73 8.03 -10.12
CA GLU A 31 3.83 6.57 -10.05
C GLU A 31 5.31 6.13 -10.03
N HIS A 32 5.57 4.93 -9.52
CA HIS A 32 6.89 4.28 -9.54
C HIS A 32 8.00 5.12 -8.89
N THR A 33 7.70 5.73 -7.75
CA THR A 33 8.63 6.55 -6.96
C THR A 33 9.77 5.73 -6.34
N ASP A 34 9.67 4.40 -6.39
CA ASP A 34 10.68 3.43 -6.00
C ASP A 34 11.75 3.16 -7.08
N ARG A 35 11.57 3.65 -8.30
CA ARG A 35 12.51 3.38 -9.40
C ARG A 35 13.79 4.20 -9.28
N VAL A 36 14.88 3.54 -9.66
CA VAL A 36 16.21 4.12 -9.83
C VAL A 36 16.44 4.37 -11.32
N PHE A 37 17.11 5.48 -11.64
CA PHE A 37 17.47 5.84 -13.01
C PHE A 37 18.99 5.98 -13.16
N LEU A 38 19.49 5.62 -14.34
CA LEU A 38 20.86 5.86 -14.78
C LEU A 38 20.79 6.64 -16.09
N ASP A 39 21.37 7.83 -16.10
CA ASP A 39 21.35 8.76 -17.24
C ASP A 39 19.93 8.97 -17.84
N GLY A 40 18.91 8.99 -16.97
CA GLY A 40 17.51 9.18 -17.36
C GLY A 40 16.74 7.93 -17.78
N TYR A 41 17.37 6.74 -17.78
CA TYR A 41 16.71 5.47 -18.09
C TYR A 41 16.46 4.64 -16.83
N PRO A 42 15.33 3.91 -16.72
CA PRO A 42 15.09 3.02 -15.60
C PRO A 42 16.18 1.96 -15.47
N ALA A 43 16.78 1.87 -14.29
CA ALA A 43 17.79 0.89 -13.95
C ALA A 43 17.17 -0.31 -13.25
N ASN A 44 17.77 -1.50 -13.43
CA ASN A 44 17.38 -2.70 -12.70
C ASN A 44 18.11 -2.79 -11.35
N ILE A 45 18.08 -1.70 -10.58
CA ILE A 45 18.69 -1.58 -9.26
C ILE A 45 17.57 -1.21 -8.28
N SER A 46 17.49 -1.91 -7.15
CA SER A 46 16.52 -1.63 -6.10
C SER A 46 16.97 -0.46 -5.21
N LEU A 47 16.05 0.18 -4.48
CA LEU A 47 16.43 1.23 -3.52
C LEU A 47 17.34 0.68 -2.41
N GLU A 48 17.14 -0.58 -2.02
CA GLU A 48 17.89 -1.25 -0.97
C GLU A 48 19.36 -1.47 -1.36
N ASP A 49 19.63 -1.71 -2.66
CA ASP A 49 20.97 -1.97 -3.18
C ASP A 49 21.79 -0.70 -3.46
N LEU A 50 21.18 0.49 -3.41
CA LEU A 50 21.82 1.77 -3.72
C LEU A 50 23.05 2.06 -2.86
N SER A 51 23.09 1.55 -1.62
CA SER A 51 24.25 1.71 -0.74
C SER A 51 25.54 1.10 -1.31
N THR A 52 25.41 0.16 -2.25
CA THR A 52 26.53 -0.52 -2.92
C THR A 52 26.79 -0.01 -4.35
N ALA A 53 25.95 0.90 -4.85
CA ALA A 53 26.04 1.40 -6.21
C ALA A 53 27.27 2.29 -6.40
N ILE A 54 28.08 1.97 -7.43
CA ILE A 54 29.26 2.76 -7.82
C ILE A 54 28.87 3.86 -8.82
N GLU A 55 27.84 3.59 -9.63
CA GLU A 55 27.38 4.48 -10.68
C GLU A 55 26.55 5.65 -10.15
N ARG A 56 26.53 6.77 -10.89
CA ARG A 56 25.71 7.93 -10.55
C ARG A 56 24.26 7.63 -10.89
N TYR A 57 23.46 7.36 -9.87
CA TYR A 57 22.03 7.15 -10.00
C TYR A 57 21.23 8.44 -9.82
N GLN A 58 20.01 8.46 -10.35
CA GLN A 58 19.00 9.47 -10.09
C GLN A 58 17.76 8.81 -9.47
N LEU A 59 17.11 9.52 -8.55
CA LEU A 59 15.87 9.08 -7.90
C LEU A 59 14.77 10.11 -8.11
N THR A 60 13.52 9.65 -7.99
CA THR A 60 12.36 10.54 -7.92
C THR A 60 12.26 11.12 -6.51
N GLU A 61 12.57 12.41 -6.35
CA GLU A 61 12.50 13.09 -5.06
C GLU A 61 11.07 13.54 -4.73
N ILE A 62 10.59 13.20 -3.53
CA ILE A 62 9.37 13.74 -2.96
C ILE A 62 9.72 14.96 -2.12
N ARG A 63 9.42 16.15 -2.62
CA ARG A 63 9.79 17.43 -1.98
C ARG A 63 8.67 18.03 -1.13
N SER A 64 7.49 17.42 -1.13
CA SER A 64 6.38 17.85 -0.27
C SER A 64 6.63 17.41 1.17
N ALA A 65 6.50 18.34 2.12
CA ALA A 65 6.51 18.01 3.55
C ALA A 65 5.27 17.23 3.99
N LYS A 66 4.20 17.25 3.19
CA LYS A 66 2.95 16.51 3.40
C LYS A 66 2.51 15.89 2.08
N PRO A 67 3.11 14.76 1.68
CA PRO A 67 2.83 14.16 0.39
C PRO A 67 1.41 13.62 0.33
N TYR A 68 0.80 13.68 -0.85
CA TYR A 68 -0.50 13.07 -1.13
C TYR A 68 -0.30 11.63 -1.62
N LEU A 69 -0.95 10.68 -0.95
CA LEU A 69 -0.92 9.27 -1.32
C LEU A 69 -2.19 8.93 -2.11
N GLY A 70 -2.03 8.27 -3.25
CA GLY A 70 -3.14 7.82 -4.09
C GLY A 70 -2.96 6.38 -4.56
N TRP A 71 -4.05 5.68 -4.81
CA TRP A 71 -4.05 4.32 -5.33
C TRP A 71 -5.35 4.03 -6.09
N VAL A 72 -5.32 3.00 -6.92
CA VAL A 72 -6.48 2.49 -7.64
C VAL A 72 -7.08 1.30 -6.90
N VAL A 73 -8.39 1.36 -6.66
CA VAL A 73 -9.17 0.25 -6.10
C VAL A 73 -9.66 -0.60 -7.24
N ASN A 74 -9.02 -1.75 -7.43
CA ASN A 74 -9.38 -2.68 -8.49
C ASN A 74 -10.65 -3.46 -8.13
N SER A 75 -11.53 -3.66 -9.11
CA SER A 75 -12.69 -4.52 -8.97
C SER A 75 -13.24 -4.93 -10.33
N ASP A 76 -13.60 -6.20 -10.45
CA ASP A 76 -14.33 -6.73 -11.60
C ASP A 76 -15.85 -6.47 -11.49
N GLN A 77 -16.31 -5.89 -10.37
CA GLN A 77 -17.72 -5.59 -10.09
C GLN A 77 -18.02 -4.10 -10.27
N PRO A 78 -19.11 -3.74 -10.98
CA PRO A 78 -19.54 -2.35 -11.08
C PRO A 78 -19.99 -1.80 -9.72
N ASN A 79 -19.89 -0.47 -9.56
CA ASN A 79 -20.30 0.25 -8.34
C ASN A 79 -19.55 -0.19 -7.06
N THR A 80 -18.30 -0.64 -7.20
CA THR A 80 -17.45 -0.94 -6.04
C THR A 80 -17.02 0.35 -5.34
N LEU A 81 -17.16 0.37 -4.02
CA LEU A 81 -16.75 1.50 -3.17
C LEU A 81 -15.76 1.03 -2.11
N GLN A 82 -14.71 1.82 -1.91
CA GLN A 82 -13.81 1.65 -0.77
C GLN A 82 -14.45 2.22 0.49
N THR A 83 -14.64 1.38 1.50
CA THR A 83 -15.26 1.78 2.78
C THR A 83 -14.24 2.14 3.85
N ALA A 84 -13.03 1.59 3.77
CA ALA A 84 -11.93 1.82 4.69
C ALA A 84 -10.58 1.63 4.00
N TYR A 85 -9.52 2.17 4.60
CA TYR A 85 -8.14 1.95 4.19
C TYR A 85 -7.21 1.92 5.40
N ARG A 86 -6.04 1.30 5.22
CA ARG A 86 -4.93 1.32 6.19
C ARG A 86 -3.65 1.60 5.41
N ILE A 87 -2.94 2.65 5.79
CA ILE A 87 -1.63 3.00 5.22
C ILE A 87 -0.57 2.60 6.24
N LEU A 88 0.46 1.91 5.78
CA LEU A 88 1.63 1.57 6.57
C LEU A 88 2.83 2.27 5.95
N LEU A 89 3.55 3.04 6.77
CA LEU A 89 4.77 3.73 6.36
C LEU A 89 5.92 3.22 7.23
N ALA A 90 7.03 2.83 6.60
CA ALA A 90 8.19 2.37 7.32
C ALA A 90 9.48 2.77 6.59
N SER A 91 10.59 2.83 7.33
CA SER A 91 11.89 3.11 6.76
C SER A 91 12.48 1.96 5.91
N SER A 92 11.87 0.76 5.96
CA SER A 92 12.37 -0.44 5.30
C SER A 92 11.24 -1.42 4.93
N ARG A 93 11.48 -2.22 3.89
CA ARG A 93 10.51 -3.23 3.41
C ARG A 93 10.35 -4.39 4.41
N GLU A 94 11.40 -4.72 5.15
CA GLU A 94 11.40 -5.78 6.17
C GLU A 94 10.38 -5.51 7.27
N LEU A 95 10.23 -4.26 7.72
CA LEU A 95 9.22 -3.87 8.71
C LEU A 95 7.81 -4.07 8.18
N LEU A 96 7.55 -3.62 6.94
CA LEU A 96 6.24 -3.78 6.30
C LEU A 96 5.86 -5.25 6.12
N SER A 97 6.82 -6.13 5.81
CA SER A 97 6.57 -7.58 5.71
C SER A 97 6.11 -8.24 7.02
N LYS A 98 6.35 -7.56 8.16
CA LYS A 98 5.96 -8.00 9.50
C LYS A 98 4.74 -7.25 10.04
N ASP A 99 4.07 -6.45 9.21
CA ASP A 99 2.98 -5.53 9.60
C ASP A 99 3.42 -4.53 10.69
N GLN A 100 4.69 -4.10 10.67
CA GLN A 100 5.27 -3.14 11.60
C GLN A 100 5.60 -1.82 10.92
N VAL A 101 5.52 -0.73 11.69
CA VAL A 101 5.78 0.64 11.22
C VAL A 101 6.63 1.38 12.25
N ASP A 102 7.52 2.24 11.76
CA ASP A 102 8.32 3.16 12.56
C ASP A 102 8.06 4.64 12.20
N SER A 103 7.20 4.88 11.20
CA SER A 103 6.87 6.18 10.64
C SER A 103 5.36 6.28 10.40
N TRP A 104 4.81 7.50 10.40
CA TRP A 104 3.38 7.80 10.16
C TRP A 104 3.22 9.04 9.30
#